data_AF-A0A0C5JPI7-F1
#
_entry.id   AF-A0A0C5JPI7-F1
#
_cell.length_a   1.000
_cell.length_b   1.000
_cell.length_c   1.000
_cell.angle_alpha   90.00
_cell.angle_beta   90.00
_cell.angle_gamma   90.00
#
_symmetry.space_group_name_H-M   'P 1'
#
loop_
_entity.id
_entity.type
_entity.pdbx_description
1 polymer ?
#
loop_
_entity_poly.entity_id
_entity_poly.type
_entity_poly.pdbx_seq_one_letter_code
_entity_poly.pdbx_strand_id
1 'polypeptide(L)'
;MKAESTPAALVPHRTFEGNRPSNTILAERLTPHTLGALVALYEHSVFVQGVIWDIDSFDQWGVELGKALAKRTAAEIASRNDPELNHDSSSNTLIRRYRRLRETSA
;
A
#
# COMPACT_ATOMS: atom_id res chain seq x y z
N MET A 1 -7.74 35.11 -11.26
CA MET A 1 -8.19 35.70 -9.97
C MET A 1 -7.51 37.06 -9.70
N LYS A 2 -7.48 37.97 -10.70
CA LYS A 2 -7.26 39.42 -10.49
C LYS A 2 -8.62 40.14 -10.53
N ALA A 3 -9.65 39.49 -9.98
CA ALA A 3 -10.99 40.01 -9.88
C ALA A 3 -11.38 39.86 -8.41
N GLU A 4 -11.78 40.97 -7.80
CA GLU A 4 -12.31 41.16 -6.45
C GLU A 4 -11.35 41.09 -5.25
N SER A 5 -11.17 42.28 -4.64
CA SER A 5 -10.99 42.60 -3.20
C SER A 5 -10.05 41.77 -2.32
N THR A 6 -9.27 40.85 -2.88
CA THR A 6 -8.37 39.98 -2.14
C THR A 6 -7.03 40.69 -1.92
N PRO A 7 -6.61 40.94 -0.66
CA PRO A 7 -5.29 41.47 -0.35
C PRO A 7 -4.19 40.67 -1.05
N ALA A 8 -3.16 41.34 -1.58
CA ALA A 8 -2.09 40.70 -2.37
C ALA A 8 -1.43 39.50 -1.64
N ALA A 9 -1.30 39.60 -0.30
CA ALA A 9 -0.78 38.52 0.54
C ALA A 9 -1.65 37.24 0.51
N LEU A 10 -2.94 37.36 0.24
CA LEU A 10 -3.88 36.24 0.20
C LEU A 10 -4.05 35.62 -1.19
N VAL A 11 -3.54 36.26 -2.24
CA VAL A 11 -3.62 35.78 -3.63
C VAL A 11 -2.99 34.39 -3.84
N PRO A 12 -1.75 34.07 -3.35
CA PRO A 12 -1.18 32.74 -3.56
C PRO A 12 -2.01 31.64 -2.88
N HIS A 13 -2.65 31.94 -1.75
CA HIS A 13 -3.48 30.99 -1.00
C HIS A 13 -4.86 30.75 -1.61
N ARG A 14 -5.29 31.58 -2.57
CA ARG A 14 -6.58 31.46 -3.27
C ARG A 14 -6.42 31.11 -4.74
N THR A 15 -5.19 30.97 -5.22
CA THR A 15 -4.91 30.61 -6.60
C THR A 15 -4.98 29.11 -6.77
N PHE A 16 -5.79 28.66 -7.73
CA PHE A 16 -5.85 27.26 -8.15
C PHE A 16 -5.27 27.16 -9.56
N GLU A 17 -4.17 26.41 -9.72
CA GLU A 17 -3.51 26.23 -11.02
C GLU A 17 -4.34 25.45 -12.05
N GLY A 18 -5.45 24.83 -11.62
CA GLY A 18 -6.27 23.99 -12.49
C GLY A 18 -5.48 22.80 -13.06
N ASN A 19 -5.80 22.41 -14.29
CA ASN A 19 -5.12 21.34 -15.06
C ASN A 19 -4.95 20.00 -14.31
N ARG A 20 -5.97 19.62 -13.53
CA ARG A 20 -6.04 18.34 -12.83
C ARG A 20 -7.03 17.45 -13.59
N PRO A 21 -6.57 16.50 -14.42
CA PRO A 21 -7.47 15.65 -15.18
C PRO A 21 -8.27 14.74 -14.24
N SER A 22 -9.53 14.48 -14.59
CA SER A 22 -10.40 13.55 -13.88
C SER A 22 -11.21 12.72 -14.87
N ASN A 23 -11.56 11.51 -14.44
CA ASN A 23 -12.53 10.66 -15.12
C ASN A 23 -13.78 10.60 -14.24
N THR A 24 -14.96 10.85 -14.83
CA THR A 24 -16.25 10.68 -14.15
C THR A 24 -17.02 9.56 -14.84
N ILE A 25 -17.26 8.47 -14.12
CA ILE A 25 -18.05 7.33 -14.58
C ILE A 25 -19.39 7.38 -13.85
N LEU A 26 -20.48 7.60 -14.58
CA LEU A 26 -21.83 7.72 -14.01
C LEU A 26 -22.66 6.45 -14.29
N ALA A 27 -23.45 6.06 -13.30
CA ALA A 27 -24.50 5.06 -13.43
C ALA A 27 -25.74 5.50 -12.64
N GLU A 28 -26.94 5.13 -13.09
CA GLU A 28 -28.20 5.53 -12.46
C GLU A 28 -28.37 4.94 -11.05
N ARG A 29 -27.96 3.68 -10.86
CA ARG A 29 -27.98 2.98 -9.58
C ARG A 29 -26.89 1.92 -9.50
N LEU A 30 -26.33 1.73 -8.31
CA LEU A 30 -25.44 0.60 -8.02
C LEU A 30 -26.26 -0.68 -7.82
N THR A 31 -26.63 -1.31 -8.93
CA THR A 31 -27.21 -2.67 -8.92
C THR A 31 -26.10 -3.73 -8.89
N PRO A 32 -26.40 -5.00 -8.57
CA PRO A 32 -25.43 -6.08 -8.68
C PRO A 32 -24.79 -6.16 -10.08
N HIS A 33 -25.58 -5.94 -11.14
CA HIS A 33 -25.10 -5.89 -12.51
C HIS A 33 -24.14 -4.70 -12.73
N THR A 34 -24.54 -3.49 -12.31
CA THR A 34 -23.70 -2.29 -12.42
C THR A 34 -22.38 -2.45 -11.67
N LEU A 35 -22.43 -3.00 -10.45
CA LEU A 35 -21.23 -3.26 -9.65
C LEU A 35 -20.31 -4.26 -10.35
N GLY A 36 -20.85 -5.37 -10.86
CA GLY A 36 -20.07 -6.36 -11.62
C GLY A 36 -19.42 -5.75 -12.86
N ALA A 37 -20.14 -4.92 -13.61
CA ALA A 37 -19.61 -4.21 -14.76
C ALA A 37 -18.48 -3.23 -14.39
N LEU A 38 -18.60 -2.52 -13.26
CA LEU A 38 -17.56 -1.62 -12.77
C LEU A 38 -16.30 -2.38 -12.32
N VAL A 39 -16.45 -3.54 -11.67
CA VAL A 39 -15.30 -4.39 -11.32
C VAL A 39 -14.61 -4.90 -12.59
N ALA A 40 -15.38 -5.47 -13.53
CA ALA A 40 -14.84 -5.97 -14.79
C ALA A 40 -14.14 -4.88 -15.62
N LEU A 41 -14.65 -3.64 -15.60
CA LEU A 41 -13.99 -2.49 -16.23
C LEU A 41 -12.58 -2.28 -15.68
N TYR A 42 -12.39 -2.33 -14.35
CA TYR A 42 -11.08 -2.16 -13.74
C TYR A 42 -10.18 -3.38 -13.90
N GLU A 43 -10.72 -4.60 -13.89
CA GLU A 43 -9.97 -5.82 -14.20
C GLU A 43 -9.37 -5.75 -15.62
N HIS A 44 -10.19 -5.36 -16.61
CA HIS A 44 -9.70 -5.19 -17.98
C HIS A 44 -8.76 -3.99 -18.15
N SER A 45 -8.97 -2.90 -17.41
CA SER A 45 -8.04 -1.76 -17.40
C SER A 45 -6.64 -2.17 -16.91
N VAL A 46 -6.57 -2.91 -15.81
CA VAL A 46 -5.30 -3.44 -15.28
C VAL A 46 -4.66 -4.42 -16.26
N PHE A 47 -5.45 -5.35 -16.82
CA PHE A 47 -4.97 -6.29 -17.82
C PHE A 47 -4.36 -5.60 -19.05
N VAL A 48 -5.04 -4.62 -19.63
CA VAL A 48 -4.54 -3.89 -20.81
C VAL A 48 -3.26 -3.13 -20.48
N GLN A 49 -3.15 -2.53 -19.29
CA GLN A 49 -1.91 -1.89 -18.84
C GLN A 49 -0.76 -2.90 -18.72
N GLY A 50 -1.01 -4.10 -18.18
CA GLY A 50 -0.01 -5.16 -18.11
C GLY A 50 0.47 -5.63 -19.48
N VAL A 51 -0.45 -5.79 -20.44
CA VAL A 51 -0.11 -6.14 -21.84
C VAL A 51 0.75 -5.04 -22.49
N ILE A 52 0.44 -3.76 -22.26
CA ILE A 52 1.23 -2.63 -22.77
C ILE A 52 2.65 -2.63 -22.18
N TRP A 53 2.79 -2.97 -20.91
CA TRP A 53 4.09 -3.00 -20.21
C TRP A 53 4.85 -4.31 -20.35
N ASP A 54 4.29 -5.31 -21.03
CA ASP A 54 4.89 -6.65 -21.18
C ASP A 54 5.23 -7.30 -19.81
N ILE A 55 4.29 -7.20 -18.87
CA ILE A 55 4.39 -7.82 -17.54
C ILE A 55 3.21 -8.76 -17.28
N ASP A 56 3.44 -9.80 -16.49
CA ASP A 56 2.38 -10.71 -16.08
C ASP A 56 1.49 -10.05 -15.01
N SER A 57 0.22 -9.80 -15.34
CA SER A 57 -0.76 -9.22 -14.41
C SER A 57 -1.38 -10.24 -13.46
N PHE A 58 -1.08 -11.53 -13.65
CA PHE A 58 -1.70 -12.63 -12.95
C PHE A 58 -0.75 -13.34 -11.97
N ASP A 59 0.54 -12.95 -11.94
CA ASP A 59 1.50 -13.47 -10.98
C ASP A 59 1.60 -12.60 -9.71
N GLN A 60 2.31 -13.12 -8.70
CA GLN A 60 2.51 -12.42 -7.43
C GLN A 60 3.78 -12.89 -6.69
N TRP A 61 4.89 -13.08 -7.40
CA TRP A 61 6.13 -13.62 -6.81
C TRP A 61 6.68 -12.79 -5.64
N GLY A 62 6.42 -11.47 -5.64
CA GLY A 62 6.88 -10.54 -4.60
C GLY A 62 6.42 -10.88 -3.18
N VAL A 63 5.42 -11.75 -2.99
CA VAL A 63 4.92 -12.14 -1.66
C VAL A 63 5.74 -13.24 -1.00
N GLU A 64 6.54 -13.99 -1.76
CA GLU A 64 7.13 -15.25 -1.27
C GLU A 64 8.23 -15.02 -0.24
N LEU A 65 9.16 -14.09 -0.51
CA LEU A 65 10.26 -13.79 0.39
C LEU A 65 9.76 -13.33 1.76
N GLY A 66 8.76 -12.45 1.78
CA GLY A 66 8.15 -11.97 3.02
C GLY A 66 7.51 -13.10 3.83
N LYS A 67 6.78 -14.01 3.18
CA LYS A 67 6.19 -15.19 3.83
C LYS A 67 7.26 -16.10 4.44
N ALA A 68 8.35 -16.36 3.70
CA ALA A 68 9.46 -17.19 4.17
C ALA A 68 10.17 -16.57 5.37
N LEU A 69 10.52 -15.28 5.29
CA LEU A 69 11.16 -14.53 6.37
C LEU A 69 10.26 -14.47 7.61
N ALA A 70 8.98 -14.15 7.45
CA ALA A 70 8.03 -14.09 8.56
C ALA A 70 7.91 -15.43 9.30
N LYS A 71 7.86 -16.56 8.58
CA LYS A 71 7.78 -17.89 9.21
C LYS A 71 9.01 -18.19 10.06
N ARG A 72 10.21 -17.87 9.57
CA ARG A 72 11.47 -18.04 10.31
C ARG A 72 11.50 -17.13 11.54
N THR A 73 11.27 -15.83 11.36
CA THR A 73 11.31 -14.84 12.43
C THR A 73 10.25 -15.13 13.50
N ALA A 74 9.06 -15.58 13.12
CA ALA A 74 8.01 -15.97 14.08
C ALA A 74 8.45 -17.12 14.99
N ALA A 75 9.16 -18.12 14.47
CA ALA A 75 9.68 -19.23 15.27
C ALA A 75 10.77 -18.76 16.26
N GLU A 76 11.67 -17.90 15.82
CA GLU A 76 12.73 -17.33 16.67
C GLU A 76 12.16 -16.43 17.78
N ILE A 77 11.11 -15.66 17.48
CA ILE A 77 10.38 -14.87 18.48
C ILE A 77 9.66 -15.77 19.48
N ALA A 78 9.00 -16.83 19.02
CA ALA A 78 8.23 -17.75 19.86
C ALA A 78 9.10 -18.69 20.72
N SER A 79 10.39 -18.83 20.40
CA SER A 79 11.32 -19.66 21.15
C SER A 79 11.37 -19.27 22.64
N ARG A 80 11.28 -20.28 23.51
CA ARG A 80 11.44 -20.13 24.96
C ARG A 80 12.89 -19.88 25.37
N ASN A 81 13.85 -20.48 24.65
CA ASN A 81 15.29 -20.31 24.90
C ASN A 81 15.87 -19.25 23.97
N ASP A 82 16.97 -18.59 24.33
CA ASP A 82 17.61 -17.61 23.45
C ASP A 82 18.25 -18.29 22.22
N PRO A 83 17.66 -18.20 21.01
CA PRO A 83 18.21 -18.86 19.84
C PRO A 83 19.34 -18.01 19.25
N GLU A 84 20.29 -18.68 18.60
CA GLU A 84 21.26 -17.99 17.76
C GLU A 84 20.54 -17.37 16.56
N LEU A 85 20.67 -16.04 16.40
CA LEU A 85 20.01 -15.29 15.33
C LEU A 85 20.99 -15.00 14.20
N ASN A 86 20.68 -15.48 13.01
CA ASN A 86 21.48 -15.32 11.79
C ASN A 86 20.77 -14.40 10.78
N HIS A 87 20.41 -13.20 11.20
CA HIS A 87 19.96 -12.10 10.32
C HIS A 87 20.95 -10.93 10.38
N ASP A 88 20.64 -9.85 9.68
CA ASP A 88 21.37 -8.58 9.82
C ASP A 88 21.23 -7.99 11.24
N SER A 89 22.08 -7.01 11.55
CA SER A 89 22.15 -6.42 12.89
C SER A 89 20.86 -5.71 13.31
N SER A 90 20.11 -5.11 12.39
CA SER A 90 18.83 -4.46 12.68
C SER A 90 17.80 -5.49 13.09
N SER A 91 17.59 -6.52 12.28
CA SER A 91 16.63 -7.61 12.53
C SER A 91 16.93 -8.33 13.84
N ASN A 92 18.19 -8.71 14.10
CA ASN A 92 18.61 -9.35 15.34
C ASN A 92 18.33 -8.48 16.57
N THR A 93 18.61 -7.17 16.47
CA THR A 93 18.40 -6.23 17.57
C THR A 93 16.92 -6.10 17.92
N LEU A 94 16.05 -6.04 16.91
CA LEU A 94 14.60 -5.93 17.09
C LEU A 94 14.00 -7.21 17.70
N ILE A 95 14.40 -8.39 17.23
CA ILE A 95 13.95 -9.68 17.79
C ILE A 95 14.32 -9.78 19.27
N ARG A 96 15.57 -9.51 19.64
CA ARG A 96 16.02 -9.53 21.04
C ARG A 96 15.28 -8.49 21.89
N ARG A 97 15.08 -7.27 21.37
CA ARG A 97 14.34 -6.22 22.08
C ARG A 97 12.90 -6.66 22.37
N TYR A 98 12.21 -7.23 21.39
CA TYR A 98 10.85 -7.72 21.58
C TYR A 98 10.77 -8.81 22.67
N ARG A 99 11.68 -9.79 22.64
CA ARG A 99 11.68 -10.91 23.60
C ARG A 99 11.88 -10.45 25.04
N ARG A 100 12.80 -9.51 25.29
CA ARG A 100 12.98 -8.88 26.61
C ARG A 100 11.71 -8.18 27.12
N LEU A 101 11.03 -7.43 26.24
CA LEU A 101 9.80 -6.72 26.62
C LEU A 101 8.66 -7.69 26.95
N ARG A 102 8.56 -8.81 26.24
CA ARG A 102 7.58 -9.87 26.52
C ARG A 102 7.80 -10.51 27.88
N GLU A 103 9.04 -10.80 28.26
CA GLU A 103 9.39 -11.36 29.57
C GLU A 103 9.12 -10.39 30.73
N THR A 104 9.29 -9.08 30.49
CA THR A 104 9.00 -8.06 31.52
C THR A 104 7.49 -7.84 31.72
N SER A 105 6.68 -8.24 30.75
CA SER A 105 5.22 -8.06 30.75
C SER A 105 4.45 -9.32 31.20
N ALA A 106 5.15 -10.42 31.45
CA ALA A 106 4.62 -11.70 31.94
C ALA A 106 4.92 -11.85 33.43
#